data_AF-A0A6P8QWR5-F1
#
_entry.id   AF-A0A6P8QWR5-F1
#
_cell.length_a   1.000
_cell.length_b   1.000
_cell.length_c   1.000
_cell.angle_alpha   90.00
_cell.angle_beta   90.00
_cell.angle_gamma   90.00
#
_symmetry.space_group_name_H-M   'P 1'
#
loop_
_entity.id
_entity.type
_entity.pdbx_description
1 polymer ?
#
loop_
_entity_poly.entity_id
_entity_poly.type
_entity_poly.pdbx_seq_one_letter_code
_entity_poly.pdbx_strand_id
1 'polypeptide(L)'
;MQLVTNEITPVLSYSYLAVLVPIFLLTDFLRYTPVLLLQSLSHVFIWLLLIFGTDMLAMQFMEFFYGITMAARVAYSSYIFSLVTPSHYQRVAGYSRFSVLMGVFTSSVVGQICITVAGISFMTLNYISLGFVSLGLILSFFLRWPKRSLFFNRNSMSPGTGQTPLEMDKINSKPRMKPASRLNKLAMMNNWKDSFLVLMFQELLNIVKLPQLRLWSLWWIFNSAGYYLMLYYVQILWNEVYPTRDNRKVYNGGVDAASTLLGAITSFAAGYLKIRWKLWSELVIGIVTAFQAALLFLMNTTDNIWVCYVAYILFRGSYQFLVPIAIFQIAASLSKELCALVFGINTFFATVLKTIITIIIADKRGLALSVHPQFYVYFAYFTLLATVYLGASVFVIVRHKWQEQNQDKPPDQMEPANELCNLATENLDCTKA
;
A
#
# COMPACT_ATOMS: atom_id res chain seq x y z
N MET A 1 13.41 24.25 21.00
CA MET A 1 12.41 23.68 20.07
C MET A 1 12.84 23.88 18.60
N GLN A 2 13.20 25.09 18.16
CA GLN A 2 13.69 25.34 16.78
C GLN A 2 14.95 24.53 16.37
N LEU A 3 15.90 24.28 17.28
CA LEU A 3 17.10 23.47 16.99
C LEU A 3 16.76 21.98 16.74
N VAL A 4 15.79 21.44 17.48
CA VAL A 4 15.32 20.06 17.32
C VAL A 4 14.56 19.90 16.00
N THR A 5 13.75 20.88 15.62
CA THR A 5 12.96 20.82 14.39
C THR A 5 13.81 21.00 13.12
N ASN A 6 14.89 21.79 13.16
CA ASN A 6 15.72 22.06 11.98
C ASN A 6 16.83 21.01 11.74
N GLU A 7 17.30 20.32 12.77
CA GLU A 7 18.47 19.44 12.66
C GLU A 7 18.17 17.94 12.89
N ILE A 8 17.07 17.61 13.58
CA ILE A 8 16.73 16.22 13.94
C ILE A 8 15.59 15.71 13.04
N THR A 9 14.53 16.50 12.86
CA THR A 9 13.37 16.12 12.03
C THR A 9 13.68 15.84 10.54
N PRO A 10 14.66 16.50 9.88
CA PRO A 10 15.00 16.17 8.49
C PRO A 10 15.69 14.80 8.37
N VAL A 11 16.43 14.36 9.39
CA VAL A 11 17.20 13.10 9.37
C VAL A 11 16.27 11.93 9.13
N LEU A 12 15.11 11.88 9.77
CA LEU A 12 14.11 10.85 9.53
C LEU A 12 13.67 10.80 8.07
N SER A 13 13.34 11.96 7.50
CA SER A 13 12.81 12.05 6.14
C SER A 13 13.85 11.63 5.10
N TYR A 14 15.11 12.06 5.27
CA TYR A 14 16.20 11.71 4.36
C TYR A 14 16.67 10.26 4.54
N SER A 15 16.85 9.81 5.78
CA SER A 15 17.25 8.42 6.07
C SER A 15 16.18 7.45 5.60
N TYR A 16 14.90 7.73 5.83
CA TYR A 16 13.82 6.89 5.35
C TYR A 16 13.84 6.76 3.82
N LEU A 17 13.95 7.86 3.08
CA LEU A 17 14.04 7.82 1.62
C LEU A 17 15.27 7.04 1.13
N ALA A 18 16.43 7.26 1.76
CA ALA A 18 17.69 6.62 1.38
C ALA A 18 17.70 5.11 1.67
N VAL A 19 17.15 4.70 2.81
CA VAL A 19 17.19 3.32 3.31
C VAL A 19 16.02 2.49 2.75
N LEU A 20 14.92 3.12 2.32
CA LEU A 20 13.77 2.42 1.76
C LEU A 20 14.15 1.53 0.56
N VAL A 21 14.95 2.07 -0.38
CA VAL A 21 15.42 1.36 -1.58
C VAL A 21 16.23 0.11 -1.25
N PRO A 22 17.35 0.19 -0.49
CA PRO A 22 18.11 -0.99 -0.14
C PRO A 22 17.29 -2.00 0.67
N ILE A 23 16.41 -1.55 1.58
CA ILE A 23 15.62 -2.47 2.40
C ILE A 23 14.62 -3.29 1.57
N PHE A 24 13.84 -2.69 0.66
CA PHE A 24 12.90 -3.49 -0.13
C PHE A 24 13.62 -4.42 -1.12
N LEU A 25 14.77 -4.02 -1.67
CA LEU A 25 15.59 -4.89 -2.52
C LEU A 25 16.17 -6.06 -1.72
N LEU A 26 16.69 -5.78 -0.54
CA LEU A 26 17.27 -6.77 0.36
C LEU A 26 16.21 -7.72 0.92
N THR A 27 14.96 -7.27 1.06
CA THR A 27 13.84 -8.06 1.56
C THR A 27 13.58 -9.29 0.70
N ASP A 28 13.53 -9.12 -0.63
CA ASP A 28 13.30 -10.22 -1.55
C ASP A 28 14.56 -11.10 -1.70
N PHE A 29 15.76 -10.53 -1.51
CA PHE A 29 17.02 -11.28 -1.48
C PHE A 29 17.18 -12.16 -0.23
N LEU A 30 16.93 -11.60 0.96
CA LEU A 30 17.14 -12.25 2.27
C LEU A 30 15.93 -13.04 2.78
N ARG A 31 14.87 -13.20 1.98
CA ARG A 31 13.65 -13.94 2.34
C ARG A 31 12.89 -13.36 3.55
N TYR A 32 12.74 -12.04 3.58
CA TYR A 32 11.93 -11.26 4.55
C TYR A 32 12.38 -11.31 6.02
N THR A 33 12.66 -12.49 6.57
CA THR A 33 12.90 -12.75 8.00
C THR A 33 14.07 -11.94 8.57
N PRO A 34 15.25 -11.86 7.91
CA PRO A 34 16.35 -11.03 8.39
C PRO A 34 16.02 -9.54 8.43
N VAL A 35 15.17 -9.06 7.51
CA VAL A 35 14.70 -7.66 7.51
C VAL A 35 13.73 -7.39 8.67
N LEU A 36 12.89 -8.37 9.04
CA LEU A 36 12.03 -8.26 10.23
C LEU A 36 12.82 -8.31 11.55
N LEU A 37 13.89 -9.09 11.60
CA LEU A 37 14.82 -9.09 12.73
C LEU A 37 15.56 -7.75 12.82
N LEU A 38 16.04 -7.21 11.69
CA LEU A 38 16.65 -5.89 11.62
C LEU A 38 15.69 -4.79 12.09
N GLN A 39 14.40 -4.87 11.70
CA GLN A 39 13.37 -3.95 12.18
C GLN A 39 13.23 -3.98 13.70
N SER A 40 13.13 -5.17 14.28
CA SER A 40 12.95 -5.33 15.73
C SER A 40 14.18 -4.90 16.52
N LEU A 41 15.38 -5.20 15.99
CA LEU A 41 16.64 -4.76 16.56
C LEU A 41 16.77 -3.22 16.51
N SER A 42 16.37 -2.60 15.39
CA SER A 42 16.35 -1.14 15.24
C SER A 42 15.40 -0.50 16.25
N HIS A 43 14.23 -1.10 16.53
CA HIS A 43 13.36 -0.66 17.61
C HIS A 43 14.02 -0.72 18.99
N VAL A 44 14.77 -1.78 19.31
CA VAL A 44 15.50 -1.82 20.59
C VAL A 44 16.54 -0.69 20.66
N PHE A 45 17.30 -0.46 19.58
CA PHE A 45 18.28 0.64 19.53
C PHE A 45 17.65 2.02 19.73
N ILE A 46 16.49 2.29 19.12
CA ILE A 46 15.78 3.57 19.31
C ILE A 46 15.47 3.81 20.79
N TRP A 47 14.96 2.80 21.51
CA TRP A 47 14.60 2.97 22.93
C TRP A 47 15.83 3.03 23.83
N LEU A 48 16.91 2.32 23.51
CA LEU A 48 18.20 2.49 24.19
C LEU A 48 18.75 3.91 24.01
N LEU A 49 18.67 4.46 22.80
CA LEU A 49 19.09 5.84 22.53
C LEU A 49 18.20 6.87 23.21
N LEU A 50 16.88 6.63 23.34
CA LEU A 50 15.98 7.52 24.08
C LEU A 50 16.25 7.52 25.59
N ILE A 51 16.71 6.39 26.16
CA ILE A 51 16.98 6.26 27.60
C ILE A 51 18.38 6.78 27.96
N PHE A 52 19.39 6.43 27.16
CA PHE A 52 20.80 6.68 27.47
C PHE A 52 21.42 7.81 26.65
N GLY A 53 20.77 8.24 25.57
CA GLY A 53 21.27 9.30 24.70
C GLY A 53 21.05 10.68 25.34
N THR A 54 22.15 11.38 25.61
CA THR A 54 22.13 12.76 26.12
C THR A 54 22.46 13.78 25.04
N ASP A 55 23.09 13.35 23.96
CA ASP A 55 23.65 14.22 22.93
C ASP A 55 22.78 14.31 21.68
N MET A 56 22.94 15.41 20.94
CA MET A 56 22.23 15.64 19.69
C MET A 56 22.48 14.55 18.64
N LEU A 57 23.71 14.04 18.59
CA LEU A 57 24.08 12.94 17.70
C LEU A 57 23.33 11.65 18.05
N ALA A 58 23.09 11.36 19.34
CA ALA A 58 22.28 10.21 19.74
C ALA A 58 20.83 10.34 19.24
N MET A 59 20.26 11.55 19.26
CA MET A 59 18.92 11.81 18.71
C MET A 59 18.88 11.70 17.18
N GLN A 60 19.95 12.08 16.47
CA GLN A 60 20.04 11.87 15.01
C GLN A 60 20.14 10.38 14.66
N PHE A 61 20.93 9.59 15.41
CA PHE A 61 20.98 8.14 15.25
C PHE A 61 19.64 7.48 15.57
N MET A 62 18.92 7.98 16.59
CA MET A 62 17.59 7.51 16.93
C MET A 62 16.63 7.67 15.74
N GLU A 63 16.60 8.85 15.10
CA GLU A 63 15.80 9.08 13.89
C GLU A 63 16.24 8.22 12.70
N PHE A 64 17.54 7.97 12.55
CA PHE A 64 18.05 7.06 11.52
C PHE A 64 17.55 5.61 11.70
N PHE A 65 17.64 5.07 12.92
CA PHE A 65 17.09 3.74 13.21
C PHE A 65 15.57 3.71 13.08
N TYR A 66 14.88 4.81 13.38
CA TYR A 66 13.45 4.93 13.13
C TYR A 66 13.13 4.90 11.61
N GLY A 67 13.97 5.50 10.78
CA GLY A 67 13.93 5.38 9.32
C GLY A 67 14.07 3.93 8.84
N ILE A 68 15.03 3.17 9.38
CA ILE A 68 15.20 1.72 9.09
C ILE A 68 13.92 0.96 9.44
N THR A 69 13.39 1.17 10.63
CA THR A 69 12.16 0.54 11.10
C THR A 69 10.96 0.81 10.18
N MET A 70 10.79 2.07 9.78
CA MET A 70 9.71 2.48 8.88
C MET A 70 9.83 1.84 7.50
N ALA A 71 11.05 1.71 6.98
CA ALA A 71 11.31 1.07 5.69
C ALA A 71 11.11 -0.45 5.75
N ALA A 72 11.56 -1.11 6.82
CA ALA A 72 11.41 -2.55 7.01
C ALA A 72 9.94 -3.01 7.17
N ARG A 73 9.03 -2.09 7.53
CA ARG A 73 7.58 -2.36 7.60
C ARG A 73 7.00 -2.92 6.28
N VAL A 74 7.59 -2.55 5.14
CA VAL A 74 7.19 -3.09 3.82
C VAL A 74 7.38 -4.60 3.76
N ALA A 75 8.45 -5.12 4.37
CA ALA A 75 8.77 -6.55 4.37
C ALA A 75 7.73 -7.40 5.11
N TYR A 76 7.11 -6.85 6.16
CA TYR A 76 6.14 -7.57 6.98
C TYR A 76 4.89 -7.97 6.20
N SER A 77 4.38 -7.07 5.36
CA SER A 77 3.20 -7.36 4.53
C SER A 77 3.48 -8.52 3.58
N SER A 78 4.65 -8.49 2.92
CA SER A 78 5.07 -9.55 1.99
C SER A 78 5.36 -10.88 2.68
N TYR A 79 5.98 -10.84 3.87
CA TYR A 79 6.25 -12.02 4.70
C TYR A 79 4.96 -12.80 4.98
N ILE A 80 3.91 -12.12 5.43
CA ILE A 80 2.63 -12.74 5.76
C ILE A 80 2.02 -13.45 4.53
N PHE A 81 2.03 -12.82 3.35
CA PHE A 81 1.48 -13.42 2.14
C PHE A 81 2.32 -14.59 1.60
N SER A 82 3.59 -14.66 1.98
CA SER A 82 4.44 -15.81 1.68
C SER A 82 3.95 -17.07 2.40
N LEU A 83 3.43 -16.92 3.63
CA LEU A 83 2.96 -18.03 4.48
C LEU A 83 1.51 -18.45 4.21
N VAL A 84 0.69 -17.54 3.68
CA VAL A 84 -0.75 -17.74 3.54
C VAL A 84 -1.13 -18.06 2.09
N THR A 85 -2.30 -18.69 1.89
CA THR A 85 -2.89 -18.92 0.58
C THR A 85 -3.66 -17.68 0.07
N PRO A 86 -3.70 -17.43 -1.26
CA PRO A 86 -4.35 -16.23 -1.81
C PRO A 86 -5.81 -16.03 -1.40
N SER A 87 -6.55 -17.09 -1.09
CA SER A 87 -7.95 -17.02 -0.64
C SER A 87 -8.14 -16.29 0.69
N HIS A 88 -7.09 -16.21 1.51
CA HIS A 88 -7.14 -15.57 2.83
C HIS A 88 -6.43 -14.21 2.86
N TYR A 89 -5.86 -13.74 1.74
CA TYR A 89 -5.07 -12.49 1.71
C TYR A 89 -5.85 -11.28 2.23
N GLN A 90 -7.12 -11.17 1.85
CA GLN A 90 -7.96 -10.06 2.30
C GLN A 90 -8.15 -10.04 3.82
N ARG A 91 -8.50 -11.19 4.43
CA ARG A 91 -8.68 -11.30 5.88
C ARG A 91 -7.40 -11.00 6.64
N VAL A 92 -6.30 -11.57 6.18
CA VAL A 92 -5.02 -11.42 6.88
C VAL A 92 -4.46 -10.01 6.74
N ALA A 93 -4.67 -9.33 5.59
CA ALA A 93 -4.36 -7.91 5.44
C ALA A 93 -5.16 -7.07 6.46
N GLY A 94 -6.46 -7.37 6.63
CA GLY A 94 -7.33 -6.72 7.61
C GLY A 94 -6.85 -6.94 9.05
N TYR A 95 -6.59 -8.19 9.45
CA TYR A 95 -6.08 -8.53 10.78
C TYR A 95 -4.73 -7.87 11.07
N SER A 96 -3.82 -7.90 10.09
CA SER A 96 -2.50 -7.27 10.22
C SER A 96 -2.62 -5.78 10.52
N ARG A 97 -3.46 -5.06 9.76
CA ARG A 97 -3.65 -3.62 9.97
C ARG A 97 -4.41 -3.30 11.26
N PHE A 98 -5.45 -4.08 11.57
CA PHE A 98 -6.18 -3.99 12.83
C PHE A 98 -5.24 -4.11 14.03
N SER A 99 -4.38 -5.14 14.07
CA SER A 99 -3.47 -5.38 15.19
C SER A 99 -2.48 -4.22 15.40
N VAL A 100 -1.93 -3.65 14.33
CA VAL A 100 -1.02 -2.49 14.42
C VAL A 100 -1.75 -1.27 14.97
N LEU A 101 -2.94 -0.96 14.46
CA LEU A 101 -3.71 0.20 14.91
C LEU A 101 -4.21 0.03 16.35
N MET A 102 -4.68 -1.17 16.72
CA MET A 102 -5.03 -1.48 18.11
C MET A 102 -3.84 -1.39 19.05
N GLY A 103 -2.64 -1.78 18.59
CA GLY A 103 -1.40 -1.60 19.36
C GLY A 103 -1.12 -0.13 19.65
N VAL A 104 -1.21 0.74 18.63
CA VAL A 104 -1.02 2.20 18.80
C VAL A 104 -2.10 2.80 19.71
N PHE A 105 -3.36 2.40 19.54
CA PHE A 105 -4.45 2.87 20.38
C PHE A 105 -4.23 2.48 21.85
N THR A 106 -3.96 1.19 22.09
CA THR A 106 -3.75 0.64 23.44
C THR A 106 -2.53 1.29 24.10
N SER A 107 -1.42 1.43 23.37
CA SER A 107 -0.22 2.08 23.92
C SER A 107 -0.44 3.55 24.25
N SER A 108 -1.21 4.27 23.43
CA SER A 108 -1.56 5.68 23.68
C SER A 108 -2.44 5.84 24.92
N VAL A 109 -3.48 5.00 25.06
CA VAL A 109 -4.38 5.03 26.21
C VAL A 109 -3.66 4.62 27.49
N VAL A 110 -2.92 3.51 27.46
CA VAL A 110 -2.13 3.03 28.61
C VAL A 110 -1.08 4.06 29.00
N GLY A 111 -0.34 4.62 28.05
CA GLY A 111 0.66 5.66 28.30
C GLY A 111 0.05 6.89 28.97
N GLN A 112 -1.10 7.35 28.48
CA GLN A 112 -1.80 8.49 29.07
C GLN A 112 -2.28 8.21 30.50
N ILE A 113 -2.85 7.02 30.75
CA ILE A 113 -3.30 6.61 32.10
C ILE A 113 -2.11 6.51 33.05
N CYS A 114 -1.00 5.92 32.62
CA CYS A 114 0.22 5.80 33.43
C CYS A 114 0.74 7.16 33.89
N ILE A 115 0.78 8.15 33.00
CA ILE A 115 1.28 9.49 33.34
C ILE A 115 0.27 10.26 34.20
N THR A 116 -1.01 10.24 33.82
CA THR A 116 -2.03 11.11 34.45
C THR A 116 -2.62 10.57 35.74
N VAL A 117 -2.86 9.25 35.82
CA VAL A 117 -3.51 8.62 36.97
C VAL A 117 -2.48 7.99 37.90
N ALA A 118 -1.51 7.26 37.34
CA ALA A 118 -0.52 6.53 38.14
C ALA A 118 0.72 7.38 38.49
N GLY A 119 0.84 8.60 37.96
CA GLY A 119 1.98 9.49 38.23
C GLY A 119 3.34 8.92 37.79
N ILE A 120 3.34 7.99 36.84
CA ILE A 120 4.55 7.32 36.37
C ILE A 120 5.39 8.30 35.52
N SER A 121 6.68 8.39 35.83
CA SER A 121 7.59 9.27 35.09
C SER A 121 7.79 8.82 33.64
N PHE A 122 8.09 9.76 32.74
CA PHE A 122 8.41 9.47 31.34
C PHE A 122 9.60 8.51 31.19
N MET A 123 10.59 8.56 32.09
CA MET A 123 11.72 7.63 32.07
C MET A 123 11.28 6.20 32.36
N THR A 124 10.43 5.99 33.39
CA THR A 124 9.86 4.68 33.70
C THR A 124 9.03 4.14 32.53
N LEU A 125 8.27 5.00 31.84
CA LEU A 125 7.49 4.61 30.67
C LEU A 125 8.39 4.17 29.49
N ASN A 126 9.54 4.81 29.31
CA ASN A 126 10.54 4.38 28.33
C ASN A 126 11.15 3.01 28.69
N TYR A 127 11.44 2.73 29.96
CA TYR A 127 11.89 1.39 30.39
C TYR A 127 10.84 0.31 30.16
N ILE A 128 9.57 0.59 30.48
CA ILE A 128 8.45 -0.34 30.20
C ILE A 128 8.36 -0.61 28.69
N SER A 129 8.46 0.44 27.88
CA SER A 129 8.40 0.34 26.43
C SER A 129 9.60 -0.45 25.87
N LEU A 130 10.80 -0.25 26.42
CA LEU A 130 12.00 -1.05 26.11
C LEU A 130 11.76 -2.54 26.37
N GLY A 131 11.08 -2.88 27.47
CA GLY A 131 10.66 -4.25 27.78
C GLY A 131 9.75 -4.85 26.70
N PHE A 132 8.71 -4.12 26.27
CA PHE A 132 7.81 -4.57 25.20
C PHE A 132 8.50 -4.74 23.84
N VAL A 133 9.37 -3.81 23.44
CA VAL A 133 10.10 -3.95 22.16
C VAL A 133 11.14 -5.07 22.21
N SER A 134 11.76 -5.31 23.38
CA SER A 134 12.68 -6.44 23.58
C SER A 134 11.96 -7.77 23.52
N LEU A 135 10.77 -7.87 24.11
CA LEU A 135 9.89 -9.02 23.94
C LEU A 135 9.51 -9.23 22.46
N GLY A 136 9.20 -8.16 21.73
CA GLY A 136 8.95 -8.20 20.29
C GLY A 136 10.15 -8.73 19.48
N LEU A 137 11.38 -8.36 19.86
CA LEU A 137 12.60 -8.90 19.28
C LEU A 137 12.75 -10.41 19.55
N ILE A 138 12.51 -10.84 20.80
CA ILE A 138 12.53 -12.27 21.17
C ILE A 138 11.52 -13.06 20.33
N LEU A 139 10.28 -12.58 20.22
CA LEU A 139 9.24 -13.21 19.40
C LEU A 139 9.62 -13.27 17.92
N SER A 140 10.38 -12.29 17.42
CA SER A 140 10.83 -12.26 16.03
C SER A 140 11.82 -13.38 15.68
N PHE A 141 12.58 -13.89 16.65
CA PHE A 141 13.45 -15.06 16.44
C PHE A 141 12.66 -16.36 16.21
N PHE A 142 11.42 -16.44 16.70
CA PHE A 142 10.54 -17.59 16.52
C PHE A 142 9.71 -17.53 15.22
N LEU A 143 9.94 -16.51 14.38
CA LEU A 143 9.26 -16.39 13.09
C LEU A 143 9.65 -17.56 12.18
N ARG A 144 8.64 -18.14 11.51
CA ARG A 144 8.87 -19.21 10.54
C ARG A 144 9.63 -18.66 9.34
N TRP A 145 10.73 -19.32 8.99
CA TRP A 145 11.50 -18.98 7.81
C TRP A 145 10.76 -19.47 6.55
N PRO A 146 10.44 -18.56 5.62
CA PRO A 146 9.77 -18.97 4.39
C PRO A 146 10.72 -19.82 3.54
N LYS A 147 10.25 -21.02 3.16
CA LYS A 147 11.04 -22.02 2.43
C LYS A 147 11.29 -21.65 0.97
N ARG A 148 10.57 -20.66 0.41
CA ARG A 148 10.68 -20.24 -0.99
C ARG A 148 11.23 -18.82 -1.09
N SER A 149 12.23 -18.66 -1.94
CA SER A 149 12.81 -17.38 -2.34
C SER A 149 13.19 -17.46 -3.80
N LEU A 150 13.14 -16.31 -4.49
CA LEU A 150 13.58 -16.10 -5.88
C LEU A 150 14.88 -16.85 -6.25
N PHE A 151 15.83 -16.94 -5.33
CA PHE A 151 17.20 -17.37 -5.63
C PHE A 151 17.53 -18.85 -5.36
N PHE A 152 16.95 -19.46 -4.33
CA PHE A 152 17.48 -20.72 -3.80
C PHE A 152 16.77 -22.00 -4.23
N ASN A 153 15.57 -21.92 -4.81
CA ASN A 153 14.87 -23.13 -5.26
C ASN A 153 15.18 -23.49 -6.72
N ARG A 154 16.27 -22.95 -7.27
CA ARG A 154 16.75 -23.23 -8.62
C ARG A 154 17.74 -24.40 -8.67
N ASN A 155 18.28 -24.81 -7.52
CA ASN A 155 19.32 -25.85 -7.42
C ASN A 155 18.81 -27.23 -6.93
N SER A 156 17.51 -27.39 -6.64
CA SER A 156 16.95 -28.67 -6.18
C SER A 156 16.23 -29.49 -7.26
N MET A 157 16.14 -28.97 -8.50
CA MET A 157 15.68 -29.76 -9.64
C MET A 157 16.90 -30.30 -10.38
N SER A 158 17.41 -31.44 -9.92
CA SER A 158 18.51 -32.16 -10.59
C SER A 158 18.14 -32.50 -12.04
N PRO A 159 19.05 -32.32 -13.02
CA PRO A 159 18.81 -32.79 -14.37
C PRO A 159 19.10 -34.28 -14.45
N GLY A 160 18.05 -35.08 -14.63
CA GLY A 160 18.16 -36.47 -15.01
C GLY A 160 17.38 -37.41 -14.12
N THR A 161 16.24 -37.89 -14.62
CA THR A 161 15.99 -39.33 -14.83
C THR A 161 14.77 -39.39 -15.76
N GLY A 162 14.94 -40.02 -16.92
CA GLY A 162 13.88 -40.16 -17.91
C GLY A 162 12.74 -41.02 -17.39
N GLN A 163 11.51 -40.61 -17.71
CA GLN A 163 10.33 -41.46 -17.84
C GLN A 163 9.22 -40.65 -18.53
N THR A 164 8.91 -40.98 -19.78
CA THR A 164 7.55 -40.87 -20.34
C THR A 164 6.64 -41.79 -19.49
N PRO A 165 5.37 -41.42 -19.22
CA PRO A 165 4.35 -41.54 -20.28
C PRO A 165 3.07 -40.66 -20.18
N LEU A 166 2.42 -40.53 -21.35
CA LEU A 166 0.96 -40.53 -21.60
C LEU A 166 0.07 -39.30 -21.28
N GLU A 167 -0.92 -39.17 -22.17
CA GLU A 167 -1.87 -38.10 -22.46
C GLU A 167 -3.01 -37.89 -21.41
N MET A 168 -3.95 -36.99 -21.77
CA MET A 168 -5.11 -36.41 -21.05
C MET A 168 -4.76 -35.26 -20.07
N ASP A 169 -5.38 -34.08 -20.10
CA ASP A 169 -6.63 -33.69 -20.76
C ASP A 169 -6.69 -32.17 -20.97
N LYS A 170 -7.40 -31.77 -22.04
CA LYS A 170 -7.82 -30.37 -22.30
C LYS A 170 -8.76 -29.94 -21.17
N ILE A 171 -8.67 -28.68 -20.72
CA ILE A 171 -9.79 -27.72 -20.55
C ILE A 171 -9.32 -26.45 -19.81
N ASN A 172 -9.72 -25.30 -20.38
CA ASN A 172 -9.71 -23.93 -19.87
C ASN A 172 -8.39 -23.14 -19.81
N SER A 173 -8.09 -22.53 -20.95
CA SER A 173 -7.21 -21.38 -21.14
C SER A 173 -7.81 -20.10 -20.52
N LYS A 174 -7.45 -19.81 -19.27
CA LYS A 174 -7.11 -18.41 -18.91
C LYS A 174 -5.60 -18.28 -19.07
N PRO A 175 -5.05 -17.18 -19.62
CA PRO A 175 -3.61 -16.99 -19.68
C PRO A 175 -3.10 -16.67 -18.27
N ARG A 176 -2.93 -17.71 -17.45
CA ARG A 176 -2.12 -17.62 -16.23
C ARG A 176 -0.68 -17.70 -16.71
N MET A 177 -0.07 -16.52 -16.86
CA MET A 177 1.32 -16.38 -17.25
C MET A 177 2.18 -17.23 -16.31
N LYS A 178 2.72 -18.36 -16.79
CA LYS A 178 3.72 -19.16 -16.08
C LYS A 178 5.07 -18.45 -16.30
N PRO A 179 5.59 -17.67 -15.33
CA PRO A 179 6.81 -16.89 -15.53
C PRO A 179 8.06 -17.79 -15.50
N ALA A 180 7.95 -18.91 -14.78
CA ALA A 180 9.05 -19.83 -14.49
C ALA A 180 9.70 -20.47 -15.74
N SER A 181 8.95 -20.72 -16.81
CA SER A 181 9.50 -21.40 -18.00
C SER A 181 10.33 -20.47 -18.90
N ARG A 182 10.07 -19.16 -18.90
CA ARG A 182 10.88 -18.18 -19.65
C ARG A 182 12.14 -17.76 -18.89
N LEU A 183 12.09 -17.76 -17.56
CA LEU A 183 13.24 -17.51 -16.69
C LEU A 183 14.34 -18.59 -16.86
N ASN A 184 13.93 -19.84 -17.10
CA ASN A 184 14.84 -20.98 -17.28
C ASN A 184 15.70 -20.89 -18.55
N LYS A 185 15.22 -20.26 -19.63
CA LYS A 185 15.94 -20.21 -20.90
C LYS A 185 16.91 -19.04 -21.00
N LEU A 186 16.68 -17.97 -20.24
CA LEU A 186 17.46 -16.73 -20.34
C LEU A 186 18.56 -16.59 -19.28
N ALA A 187 18.39 -17.20 -18.12
CA ALA A 187 19.34 -17.08 -17.03
C ALA A 187 20.53 -18.05 -17.13
N MET A 188 20.79 -18.55 -18.34
CA MET A 188 22.03 -19.22 -18.77
C MET A 188 23.03 -18.22 -19.38
N MET A 189 22.67 -16.94 -19.50
CA MET A 189 23.55 -15.88 -20.01
C MET A 189 24.09 -14.98 -18.89
N ASN A 190 25.38 -14.72 -18.97
CA ASN A 190 26.26 -14.28 -17.89
C ASN A 190 26.32 -12.74 -17.78
N ASN A 191 25.81 -12.17 -16.68
CA ASN A 191 26.23 -10.92 -16.01
C ASN A 191 25.24 -10.64 -14.86
N TRP A 192 25.53 -11.16 -13.66
CA TRP A 192 24.53 -11.32 -12.58
C TRP A 192 23.97 -10.03 -11.98
N LYS A 193 24.68 -8.90 -12.04
CA LYS A 193 24.21 -7.63 -11.46
C LYS A 193 23.37 -6.80 -12.44
N ASP A 194 23.83 -6.66 -13.68
CA ASP A 194 23.10 -5.91 -14.72
C ASP A 194 21.89 -6.70 -15.22
N SER A 195 21.96 -8.04 -15.29
CA SER A 195 20.78 -8.84 -15.63
C SER A 195 19.74 -8.84 -14.52
N PHE A 196 20.10 -8.86 -13.24
CA PHE A 196 19.11 -8.97 -12.16
C PHE A 196 18.24 -7.72 -12.04
N LEU A 197 18.85 -6.53 -11.98
CA LEU A 197 18.09 -5.28 -11.91
C LEU A 197 17.27 -5.06 -13.18
N VAL A 198 17.84 -5.35 -14.36
CA VAL A 198 17.12 -5.24 -15.64
C VAL A 198 15.98 -6.23 -15.76
N LEU A 199 16.15 -7.50 -15.34
CA LEU A 199 15.07 -8.49 -15.31
C LEU A 199 13.97 -8.08 -14.32
N MET A 200 14.35 -7.63 -13.13
CA MET A 200 13.40 -7.18 -12.11
C MET A 200 12.62 -5.95 -12.59
N PHE A 201 13.28 -5.03 -13.30
CA PHE A 201 12.65 -3.86 -13.92
C PHE A 201 11.76 -4.24 -15.11
N GLN A 202 12.17 -5.19 -15.95
CA GLN A 202 11.33 -5.74 -17.03
C GLN A 202 10.10 -6.47 -16.49
N GLU A 203 10.25 -7.21 -15.40
CA GLU A 203 9.15 -7.90 -14.75
C GLU A 203 8.20 -6.89 -14.09
N LEU A 204 8.72 -5.83 -13.46
CA LEU A 204 7.96 -4.68 -12.98
C LEU A 204 7.18 -3.99 -14.12
N LEU A 205 7.81 -3.76 -15.27
CA LEU A 205 7.15 -3.16 -16.44
C LEU A 205 6.04 -4.05 -17.00
N ASN A 206 6.23 -5.37 -16.99
CA ASN A 206 5.18 -6.32 -17.38
C ASN A 206 4.05 -6.41 -16.35
N ILE A 207 4.38 -6.22 -15.07
CA ILE A 207 3.46 -6.16 -13.94
C ILE A 207 2.58 -4.90 -14.00
N VAL A 208 3.13 -3.76 -14.44
CA VAL A 208 2.38 -2.51 -14.68
C VAL A 208 1.31 -2.67 -15.77
N LYS A 209 1.41 -3.69 -16.64
CA LYS A 209 0.38 -3.99 -17.67
C LYS A 209 -0.88 -4.62 -17.08
N LEU A 210 -0.85 -5.11 -15.83
CA LEU A 210 -2.03 -5.67 -15.17
C LEU A 210 -2.94 -4.53 -14.68
N PRO A 211 -4.18 -4.41 -15.18
CA PRO A 211 -5.03 -3.24 -14.93
C PRO A 211 -5.38 -3.07 -13.44
N GLN A 212 -5.69 -4.17 -12.75
CA GLN A 212 -6.01 -4.17 -11.32
C GLN A 212 -4.82 -3.77 -10.46
N LEU A 213 -3.64 -4.29 -10.78
CA LEU A 213 -2.44 -3.94 -10.05
C LEU A 213 -2.07 -2.47 -10.26
N ARG A 214 -2.12 -1.99 -11.51
CA ARG A 214 -1.89 -0.58 -11.83
C ARG A 214 -2.84 0.33 -11.07
N LEU A 215 -4.13 0.00 -11.03
CA LEU A 215 -5.14 0.77 -10.29
C LEU A 215 -4.77 0.92 -8.81
N TRP A 216 -4.52 -0.20 -8.13
CA TRP A 216 -4.24 -0.20 -6.69
C TRP A 216 -2.85 0.34 -6.35
N SER A 217 -1.86 0.18 -7.23
CA SER A 217 -0.55 0.81 -7.08
C SER A 217 -0.61 2.33 -7.24
N LEU A 218 -1.33 2.85 -8.24
CA LEU A 218 -1.53 4.29 -8.41
C LEU A 218 -2.32 4.86 -7.23
N TRP A 219 -3.39 4.18 -6.80
CA TRP A 219 -4.12 4.56 -5.60
C TRP A 219 -3.19 4.63 -4.37
N TRP A 220 -2.33 3.63 -4.16
CA TRP A 220 -1.38 3.63 -3.06
C TRP A 220 -0.46 4.85 -3.10
N ILE A 221 0.11 5.15 -4.27
CA ILE A 221 1.05 6.26 -4.46
C ILE A 221 0.37 7.59 -4.16
N PHE A 222 -0.72 7.89 -4.87
CA PHE A 222 -1.38 9.20 -4.79
C PHE A 222 -2.11 9.38 -3.46
N ASN A 223 -2.93 8.41 -3.06
CA ASN A 223 -3.75 8.54 -1.86
C ASN A 223 -2.88 8.55 -0.58
N SER A 224 -1.79 7.78 -0.52
CA SER A 224 -0.86 7.85 0.61
C SER A 224 -0.12 9.18 0.69
N ALA A 225 0.30 9.76 -0.44
CA ALA A 225 0.93 11.08 -0.45
C ALA A 225 -0.02 12.14 0.13
N GLY A 226 -1.27 12.19 -0.35
CA GLY A 226 -2.30 13.10 0.17
C GLY A 226 -2.65 12.86 1.64
N TYR A 227 -2.77 11.60 2.06
CA TYR A 227 -3.04 11.22 3.45
C TYR A 227 -1.96 11.72 4.41
N TYR A 228 -0.68 11.53 4.06
CA TYR A 228 0.41 11.98 4.91
C TYR A 228 0.54 13.50 4.92
N LEU A 229 0.31 14.20 3.80
CA LEU A 229 0.24 15.66 3.77
C LEU A 229 -0.81 16.17 4.78
N MET A 230 -2.02 15.62 4.74
CA MET A 230 -3.06 15.96 5.72
C MET A 230 -2.58 15.69 7.15
N LEU A 231 -2.05 14.50 7.45
CA LEU A 231 -1.61 14.13 8.80
C LEU A 231 -0.54 15.06 9.37
N TYR A 232 0.42 15.50 8.57
CA TYR A 232 1.51 16.35 9.05
C TYR A 232 1.06 17.78 9.35
N TYR A 233 0.06 18.29 8.64
CA TYR A 233 -0.37 19.69 8.75
C TYR A 233 -1.69 19.89 9.54
N VAL A 234 -2.42 18.83 9.89
CA VAL A 234 -3.71 18.94 10.61
C VAL A 234 -3.59 19.56 12.00
N GLN A 235 -2.50 19.30 12.73
CA GLN A 235 -2.30 19.90 14.05
C GLN A 235 -2.07 21.42 13.96
N ILE A 236 -1.46 21.89 12.87
CA ILE A 236 -1.30 23.32 12.59
C ILE A 236 -2.67 23.93 12.28
N LEU A 237 -3.50 23.24 11.49
CA LEU A 237 -4.87 23.68 11.21
C LEU A 237 -5.70 23.80 12.49
N TRP A 238 -5.65 22.80 13.38
CA TRP A 238 -6.36 22.85 14.66
C TRP A 238 -5.95 24.01 15.54
N ASN A 239 -4.67 24.40 15.53
CA ASN A 239 -4.18 25.54 16.28
C ASN A 239 -4.66 26.89 15.71
N GLU A 240 -4.88 26.98 14.41
CA GLU A 240 -5.48 28.18 13.79
C GLU A 240 -6.99 28.25 14.07
N VAL A 241 -7.71 27.12 13.97
CA VAL A 241 -9.16 27.05 14.24
C VAL A 241 -9.46 27.26 15.73
N TYR A 242 -8.62 26.75 16.64
CA TYR A 242 -8.79 26.90 18.08
C TYR A 242 -7.45 27.20 18.76
N PRO A 243 -7.07 28.49 18.88
CA PRO A 243 -5.79 28.91 19.43
C PRO A 243 -5.58 28.44 20.88
N THR A 244 -4.43 27.82 21.13
CA THR A 244 -4.07 27.18 22.41
C THR A 244 -3.89 28.16 23.57
N ARG A 245 -3.97 29.48 23.32
CA ARG A 245 -3.76 30.54 24.32
C ARG A 245 -4.88 30.59 25.36
N ASP A 246 -6.09 30.13 25.03
CA ASP A 246 -7.26 30.38 25.86
C ASP A 246 -7.73 29.22 26.74
N ASN A 247 -7.26 27.96 26.59
CA ASN A 247 -7.71 26.88 27.50
C ASN A 247 -6.84 25.59 27.52
N ARG A 248 -6.70 25.00 28.73
CA ARG A 248 -6.11 23.68 29.04
C ARG A 248 -6.84 22.45 28.47
N LYS A 249 -7.89 22.63 27.63
CA LYS A 249 -8.78 21.56 27.13
C LYS A 249 -8.55 21.22 25.65
N VAL A 250 -7.31 20.97 25.27
CA VAL A 250 -6.98 20.54 23.91
C VAL A 250 -7.05 19.01 23.85
N TYR A 251 -8.00 18.47 23.08
CA TYR A 251 -8.26 17.02 23.00
C TYR A 251 -7.52 16.33 21.84
N ASN A 252 -6.53 16.98 21.22
CA ASN A 252 -5.79 16.46 20.05
C ASN A 252 -5.33 15.00 20.24
N GLY A 253 -4.75 14.66 21.39
CA GLY A 253 -4.34 13.28 21.69
C GLY A 253 -5.50 12.29 21.77
N GLY A 254 -6.64 12.70 22.32
CA GLY A 254 -7.87 11.90 22.35
C GLY A 254 -8.47 11.68 20.95
N VAL A 255 -8.40 12.70 20.10
CA VAL A 255 -8.84 12.64 18.70
C VAL A 255 -7.92 11.73 17.87
N ASP A 256 -6.62 11.76 18.12
CA ASP A 256 -5.66 10.82 17.53
C ASP A 256 -5.92 9.37 18.00
N ALA A 257 -6.28 9.16 19.26
CA ALA A 257 -6.67 7.85 19.77
C ALA A 257 -7.98 7.37 19.12
N ALA A 258 -9.02 8.20 19.10
CA ALA A 258 -10.32 7.88 18.51
C ALA A 258 -10.21 7.57 17.01
N SER A 259 -9.44 8.36 16.27
CA SER A 259 -9.18 8.13 14.85
C SER A 259 -8.37 6.86 14.59
N THR A 260 -7.45 6.49 15.50
CA THR A 260 -6.72 5.22 15.45
C THR A 260 -7.67 4.04 15.67
N LEU A 261 -8.55 4.14 16.66
CA LEU A 261 -9.55 3.11 16.96
C LEU A 261 -10.53 2.91 15.80
N LEU A 262 -11.07 3.99 15.24
CA LEU A 262 -11.94 3.91 14.07
C LEU A 262 -11.18 3.28 12.89
N GLY A 263 -9.92 3.67 12.66
CA GLY A 263 -9.08 3.07 11.64
C GLY A 263 -8.89 1.56 11.84
N ALA A 264 -8.74 1.09 13.08
CA ALA A 264 -8.66 -0.33 13.38
C ALA A 264 -9.96 -1.04 12.99
N ILE A 265 -11.11 -0.52 13.42
CA ILE A 265 -12.43 -1.08 13.14
C ILE A 265 -12.67 -1.16 11.62
N THR A 266 -12.40 -0.08 10.88
CA THR A 266 -12.61 -0.05 9.42
C THR A 266 -11.63 -0.96 8.68
N SER A 267 -10.36 -1.03 9.11
CA SER A 267 -9.39 -2.00 8.58
C SER A 267 -9.82 -3.45 8.78
N PHE A 268 -10.37 -3.78 9.95
CA PHE A 268 -10.89 -5.11 10.23
C PHE A 268 -12.10 -5.41 9.35
N ALA A 269 -13.07 -4.49 9.27
CA ALA A 269 -14.26 -4.64 8.44
C ALA A 269 -13.91 -4.87 6.96
N ALA A 270 -12.92 -4.15 6.42
CA ALA A 270 -12.42 -4.32 5.07
C ALA A 270 -11.94 -5.75 4.76
N GLY A 271 -11.43 -6.47 5.77
CA GLY A 271 -11.00 -7.87 5.66
C GLY A 271 -12.14 -8.87 5.39
N TYR A 272 -13.40 -8.49 5.65
CA TYR A 272 -14.58 -9.36 5.50
C TYR A 272 -15.47 -9.00 4.30
N LEU A 273 -15.18 -7.91 3.59
CA LEU A 273 -16.00 -7.45 2.48
C LEU A 273 -15.90 -8.36 1.25
N LYS A 274 -17.02 -8.94 0.84
CA LYS A 274 -17.11 -9.76 -0.37
C LYS A 274 -17.64 -8.91 -1.52
N ILE A 275 -16.74 -8.28 -2.27
CA ILE A 275 -17.09 -7.46 -3.43
C ILE A 275 -16.44 -8.05 -4.69
N ARG A 276 -17.11 -7.94 -5.84
CA ARG A 276 -16.50 -8.22 -7.15
C ARG A 276 -15.53 -7.10 -7.52
N TRP A 277 -14.36 -7.10 -6.90
CA TRP A 277 -13.39 -6.02 -7.02
C TRP A 277 -12.94 -5.71 -8.45
N LYS A 278 -13.00 -6.67 -9.38
CA LYS A 278 -12.70 -6.41 -10.79
C LYS A 278 -13.60 -5.33 -11.42
N LEU A 279 -14.85 -5.21 -10.95
CA LEU A 279 -15.86 -4.30 -11.49
C LEU A 279 -16.03 -3.05 -10.61
N TRP A 280 -15.91 -3.22 -9.28
CA TRP A 280 -16.28 -2.18 -8.32
C TRP A 280 -15.08 -1.44 -7.69
N SER A 281 -13.83 -1.80 -7.98
CA SER A 281 -12.67 -1.16 -7.34
C SER A 281 -12.62 0.34 -7.63
N GLU A 282 -12.76 0.73 -8.90
CA GLU A 282 -12.72 2.11 -9.36
C GLU A 282 -13.82 2.95 -8.69
N LEU A 283 -15.03 2.40 -8.58
CA LEU A 283 -16.15 3.07 -7.94
C LEU A 283 -15.92 3.25 -6.44
N VAL A 284 -15.52 2.18 -5.74
CA VAL A 284 -15.25 2.22 -4.29
C VAL A 284 -14.15 3.23 -3.98
N ILE A 285 -13.05 3.19 -4.75
CA ILE A 285 -11.96 4.16 -4.62
C ILE A 285 -12.47 5.58 -4.88
N GLY A 286 -13.24 5.80 -5.95
CA GLY A 286 -13.78 7.10 -6.31
C GLY A 286 -14.69 7.69 -5.25
N ILE A 287 -15.65 6.91 -4.72
CA ILE A 287 -16.59 7.34 -3.67
C ILE A 287 -15.84 7.68 -2.39
N VAL A 288 -14.92 6.81 -1.93
CA VAL A 288 -14.16 7.06 -0.71
C VAL A 288 -13.25 8.28 -0.86
N THR A 289 -12.63 8.46 -2.02
CA THR A 289 -11.76 9.62 -2.31
C THR A 289 -12.59 10.91 -2.39
N ALA A 290 -13.80 10.88 -2.96
CA ALA A 290 -14.72 12.01 -2.97
C ALA A 290 -15.17 12.39 -1.55
N PHE A 291 -15.48 11.40 -0.72
CA PHE A 291 -15.78 11.60 0.69
C PHE A 291 -14.60 12.24 1.43
N GLN A 292 -13.37 11.76 1.20
CA GLN A 292 -12.16 12.38 1.75
C GLN A 292 -11.97 13.83 1.30
N ALA A 293 -12.25 14.15 0.05
CA ALA A 293 -12.22 15.53 -0.45
C ALA A 293 -13.24 16.41 0.30
N ALA A 294 -14.49 15.95 0.43
CA ALA A 294 -15.53 16.68 1.16
C ALA A 294 -15.14 16.94 2.62
N LEU A 295 -14.52 15.96 3.30
CA LEU A 295 -14.02 16.13 4.66
C LEU A 295 -12.87 17.14 4.75
N LEU A 296 -11.94 17.15 3.78
CA LEU A 296 -10.88 18.16 3.72
C LEU A 296 -11.44 19.57 3.56
N PHE A 297 -12.42 19.74 2.69
CA PHE A 297 -13.11 21.02 2.54
C PHE A 297 -13.83 21.45 3.82
N LEU A 298 -14.54 20.52 4.46
CA LEU A 298 -15.23 20.77 5.73
C LEU A 298 -14.25 21.17 6.85
N MET A 299 -13.13 20.47 6.99
CA MET A 299 -12.10 20.81 7.99
C MET A 299 -11.50 22.21 7.76
N ASN A 300 -11.39 22.64 6.51
CA ASN A 300 -10.79 23.92 6.16
C ASN A 300 -11.74 25.12 6.32
N THR A 301 -13.05 24.89 6.29
CA THR A 301 -14.09 25.94 6.28
C THR A 301 -14.84 26.08 7.60
N THR A 302 -14.70 25.10 8.50
CA THR A 302 -15.35 25.12 9.81
C THR A 302 -14.55 25.93 10.82
N ASP A 303 -15.24 26.79 11.58
CA ASP A 303 -14.68 27.44 12.77
C ASP A 303 -14.86 26.60 14.05
N ASN A 304 -15.62 25.50 13.97
CA ASN A 304 -15.86 24.60 15.10
C ASN A 304 -14.84 23.45 15.11
N ILE A 305 -14.02 23.41 16.17
CA ILE A 305 -12.99 22.38 16.37
C ILE A 305 -13.56 20.96 16.48
N TRP A 306 -14.75 20.77 17.06
CA TRP A 306 -15.37 19.44 17.17
C TRP A 306 -15.76 18.89 15.80
N VAL A 307 -16.29 19.75 14.92
CA VAL A 307 -16.59 19.37 13.54
C VAL A 307 -15.29 19.01 12.81
N CYS A 308 -14.23 19.80 13.00
CA CYS A 308 -12.91 19.49 12.44
C CYS A 308 -12.35 18.15 12.94
N TYR A 309 -12.49 17.85 14.24
CA TYR A 309 -12.06 16.58 14.84
C TYR A 309 -12.83 15.38 14.31
N VAL A 310 -14.16 15.47 14.22
CA VAL A 310 -14.99 14.40 13.65
C VAL A 310 -14.62 14.18 12.18
N ALA A 311 -14.44 15.25 11.41
CA ALA A 311 -14.04 15.15 10.01
C ALA A 311 -12.66 14.50 9.84
N TYR A 312 -11.70 14.84 10.69
CA TYR A 312 -10.39 14.18 10.74
C TYR A 312 -10.48 12.69 11.07
N ILE A 313 -11.27 12.34 12.10
CA ILE A 313 -11.50 10.94 12.50
C ILE A 313 -12.05 10.14 11.33
N LEU A 314 -13.07 10.67 10.64
CA LEU A 314 -13.69 10.03 9.48
C LEU A 314 -12.73 9.91 8.29
N PHE A 315 -11.95 10.95 8.00
CA PHE A 315 -10.98 10.95 6.92
C PHE A 315 -9.91 9.86 7.14
N ARG A 316 -9.41 9.77 8.37
CA ARG A 316 -8.41 8.76 8.74
C ARG A 316 -9.01 7.36 8.69
N GLY A 317 -10.23 7.20 9.21
CA GLY A 317 -10.98 5.94 9.17
C GLY A 317 -11.23 5.44 7.74
N SER A 318 -11.59 6.34 6.81
CA SER A 318 -11.85 5.99 5.41
C SER A 318 -10.57 5.63 4.63
N TYR A 319 -9.43 6.27 4.95
CA TYR A 319 -8.13 5.84 4.43
C TYR A 319 -7.76 4.44 4.92
N GLN A 320 -7.84 4.20 6.23
CA GLN A 320 -7.49 2.92 6.85
C GLN A 320 -8.41 1.78 6.40
N PHE A 321 -9.62 2.08 5.94
CA PHE A 321 -10.50 1.10 5.31
C PHE A 321 -9.94 0.56 3.99
N LEU A 322 -9.43 1.44 3.12
CA LEU A 322 -8.92 1.06 1.79
C LEU A 322 -7.53 0.41 1.84
N VAL A 323 -6.72 0.69 2.86
CA VAL A 323 -5.35 0.18 2.96
C VAL A 323 -5.29 -1.36 2.92
N PRO A 324 -6.01 -2.13 3.76
CA PRO A 324 -6.04 -3.59 3.64
C PRO A 324 -6.51 -4.09 2.27
N ILE A 325 -7.44 -3.35 1.66
CA ILE A 325 -7.99 -3.68 0.34
C ILE A 325 -6.90 -3.60 -0.72
N ALA A 326 -6.18 -2.48 -0.73
CA ALA A 326 -5.04 -2.28 -1.62
C ALA A 326 -3.95 -3.34 -1.41
N ILE A 327 -3.62 -3.64 -0.15
CA ILE A 327 -2.62 -4.64 0.18
C ILE A 327 -3.00 -6.00 -0.44
N PHE A 328 -4.23 -6.47 -0.23
CA PHE A 328 -4.59 -7.78 -0.76
C PHE A 328 -4.70 -7.77 -2.29
N GLN A 329 -5.17 -6.68 -2.91
CA GLN A 329 -5.32 -6.59 -4.36
C GLN A 329 -3.98 -6.60 -5.09
N ILE A 330 -3.02 -5.86 -4.54
CA ILE A 330 -1.63 -5.84 -5.00
C ILE A 330 -1.05 -7.26 -4.83
N ALA A 331 -1.14 -7.84 -3.63
CA ALA A 331 -0.59 -9.16 -3.34
C ALA A 331 -1.24 -10.29 -4.16
N ALA A 332 -2.54 -10.25 -4.42
CA ALA A 332 -3.27 -11.26 -5.20
C ALA A 332 -2.95 -11.18 -6.70
N SER A 333 -2.53 -10.02 -7.18
CA SER A 333 -2.13 -9.80 -8.58
C SER A 333 -0.66 -10.12 -8.86
N LEU A 334 0.12 -10.37 -7.81
CA LEU A 334 1.57 -10.58 -7.89
C LEU A 334 1.97 -12.02 -7.57
N SER A 335 3.17 -12.40 -8.00
CA SER A 335 3.86 -13.56 -7.43
C SER A 335 4.32 -13.22 -6.01
N LYS A 336 4.44 -14.24 -5.15
CA LYS A 336 4.89 -14.08 -3.75
C LYS A 336 6.25 -13.36 -3.64
N GLU A 337 7.08 -13.50 -4.66
CA GLU A 337 8.48 -13.08 -4.68
C GLU A 337 8.69 -11.62 -5.12
N LEU A 338 7.66 -10.97 -5.67
CA LEU A 338 7.73 -9.56 -6.12
C LEU A 338 6.89 -8.62 -5.25
N CYS A 339 6.33 -9.16 -4.17
CA CYS A 339 5.40 -8.47 -3.30
C CYS A 339 6.10 -7.32 -2.55
N ALA A 340 7.29 -7.57 -1.96
CA ALA A 340 8.01 -6.52 -1.22
C ALA A 340 8.55 -5.44 -2.16
N LEU A 341 9.08 -5.83 -3.32
CA LEU A 341 9.48 -4.89 -4.35
C LEU A 341 8.36 -3.91 -4.71
N VAL A 342 7.17 -4.40 -5.08
CA VAL A 342 6.07 -3.52 -5.53
C VAL A 342 5.56 -2.64 -4.39
N PHE A 343 5.39 -3.18 -3.18
CA PHE A 343 5.03 -2.35 -2.02
C PHE A 343 6.10 -1.30 -1.71
N GLY A 344 7.37 -1.65 -1.84
CA GLY A 344 8.52 -0.76 -1.64
C GLY A 344 8.53 0.38 -2.64
N ILE A 345 8.42 0.07 -3.93
CA ILE A 345 8.38 1.06 -5.03
C ILE A 345 7.18 1.98 -4.89
N ASN A 346 5.99 1.44 -4.61
CA ASN A 346 4.79 2.26 -4.41
C ASN A 346 4.96 3.21 -3.23
N THR A 347 5.54 2.75 -2.13
CA THR A 347 5.80 3.57 -0.94
C THR A 347 6.88 4.61 -1.20
N PHE A 348 7.91 4.28 -1.98
CA PHE A 348 8.95 5.20 -2.40
C PHE A 348 8.37 6.34 -3.23
N PHE A 349 7.61 6.03 -4.30
CA PHE A 349 6.96 7.05 -5.12
C PHE A 349 5.94 7.88 -4.34
N ALA A 350 5.18 7.28 -3.41
CA ALA A 350 4.30 8.03 -2.52
C ALA A 350 5.08 9.07 -1.69
N THR A 351 6.23 8.66 -1.15
CA THR A 351 7.07 9.53 -0.31
C THR A 351 7.72 10.64 -1.14
N VAL A 352 8.24 10.32 -2.33
CA VAL A 352 8.79 11.31 -3.27
C VAL A 352 7.72 12.33 -3.66
N LEU A 353 6.53 11.88 -4.04
CA LEU A 353 5.43 12.76 -4.41
C LEU A 353 5.02 13.68 -3.25
N LYS A 354 4.86 13.12 -2.04
CA LYS A 354 4.59 13.89 -0.82
C LYS A 354 5.65 14.97 -0.61
N THR A 355 6.93 14.61 -0.68
CA THR A 355 8.05 15.54 -0.46
C THR A 355 8.07 16.66 -1.51
N ILE A 356 7.82 16.35 -2.79
CA ILE A 356 7.71 17.36 -3.85
C ILE A 356 6.59 18.35 -3.53
N ILE A 357 5.40 17.86 -3.17
CA ILE A 357 4.26 18.71 -2.83
C ILE A 357 4.59 19.58 -1.59
N THR A 358 5.20 19.00 -0.56
CA THR A 358 5.64 19.74 0.64
C THR A 358 6.63 20.86 0.29
N ILE A 359 7.64 20.59 -0.52
CA ILE A 359 8.64 21.60 -0.94
C ILE A 359 7.99 22.74 -1.72
N ILE A 360 7.08 22.42 -2.64
CA ILE A 360 6.41 23.44 -3.46
C ILE A 360 5.48 24.31 -2.61
N ILE A 361 4.70 23.71 -1.71
CA ILE A 361 3.56 24.39 -1.09
C ILE A 361 3.87 24.94 0.29
N ALA A 362 4.54 24.15 1.13
CA ALA A 362 4.64 24.41 2.57
C ALA A 362 6.04 24.86 3.03
N ASP A 363 7.08 24.50 2.27
CA ASP A 363 8.46 24.91 2.57
C ASP A 363 8.66 26.40 2.27
N LYS A 364 9.54 27.05 3.05
CA LYS A 364 9.97 28.44 2.86
C LYS A 364 10.67 28.66 1.51
N ARG A 365 11.28 27.61 0.94
CA ARG A 365 11.92 27.63 -0.38
C ARG A 365 10.91 27.62 -1.54
N GLY A 366 9.67 27.19 -1.27
CA GLY A 366 8.57 27.17 -2.23
C GLY A 366 7.65 28.38 -2.05
N LEU A 367 6.34 28.12 -2.08
CA LEU A 367 5.30 29.14 -1.92
C LEU A 367 5.08 29.57 -0.47
N ALA A 368 5.57 28.78 0.50
CA ALA A 368 5.43 29.05 1.94
C ALA A 368 3.98 29.40 2.37
N LEU A 369 2.99 28.70 1.81
CA LEU A 369 1.58 29.01 2.03
C LEU A 369 1.20 28.83 3.51
N SER A 370 0.26 29.66 4.00
CA SER A 370 -0.40 29.42 5.29
C SER A 370 -1.30 28.17 5.24
N VAL A 371 -1.66 27.61 6.39
CA VAL A 371 -2.29 26.28 6.46
C VAL A 371 -3.62 26.18 5.69
N HIS A 372 -4.46 27.21 5.71
CA HIS A 372 -5.76 27.18 5.01
C HIS A 372 -5.63 27.04 3.49
N PRO A 373 -4.81 27.86 2.79
CA PRO A 373 -4.46 27.62 1.39
C PRO A 373 -3.87 26.22 1.12
N GLN A 374 -3.04 25.68 2.02
CA GLN A 374 -2.52 24.30 1.85
C GLN A 374 -3.67 23.28 1.83
N PHE A 375 -4.63 23.40 2.74
CA PHE A 375 -5.80 22.51 2.80
C PHE A 375 -6.73 22.67 1.60
N TYR A 376 -6.86 23.87 1.02
CA TYR A 376 -7.54 24.03 -0.27
C TYR A 376 -6.83 23.29 -1.42
N VAL A 377 -5.49 23.31 -1.45
CA VAL A 377 -4.74 22.52 -2.44
C VAL A 377 -4.93 21.03 -2.21
N TYR A 378 -4.92 20.56 -0.96
CA TYR A 378 -5.19 19.15 -0.65
C TYR A 378 -6.61 18.75 -1.05
N PHE A 379 -7.61 19.61 -0.81
CA PHE A 379 -8.97 19.40 -1.29
C PHE A 379 -9.04 19.30 -2.82
N ALA A 380 -8.41 20.23 -3.54
CA ALA A 380 -8.35 20.21 -5.00
C ALA A 380 -7.67 18.93 -5.52
N TYR A 381 -6.58 18.50 -4.87
CA TYR A 381 -5.86 17.28 -5.16
C TYR A 381 -6.76 16.03 -5.01
N PHE A 382 -7.45 15.88 -3.88
CA PHE A 382 -8.38 14.75 -3.67
C PHE A 382 -9.60 14.81 -4.59
N THR A 383 -10.10 16.00 -4.92
CA THR A 383 -11.21 16.19 -5.86
C THR A 383 -10.83 15.75 -7.28
N LEU A 384 -9.62 16.11 -7.73
CA LEU A 384 -9.08 15.65 -9.01
C LEU A 384 -8.99 14.12 -9.06
N LEU A 385 -8.41 13.50 -8.02
CA LEU A 385 -8.33 12.04 -7.92
C LEU A 385 -9.72 11.40 -7.94
N ALA A 386 -10.67 11.92 -7.15
CA ALA A 386 -12.04 11.43 -7.11
C ALA A 386 -12.70 11.49 -8.49
N THR A 387 -12.56 12.60 -9.20
CA THR A 387 -13.11 12.78 -10.55
C THR A 387 -12.53 11.77 -11.53
N VAL A 388 -11.22 11.54 -11.51
CA VAL A 388 -10.54 10.55 -12.35
C VAL A 388 -11.04 9.14 -12.06
N TYR A 389 -11.13 8.73 -10.79
CA TYR A 389 -11.60 7.39 -10.42
C TYR A 389 -13.08 7.17 -10.71
N LEU A 390 -13.93 8.17 -10.46
CA LEU A 390 -15.35 8.10 -10.78
C LEU A 390 -15.58 8.04 -12.29
N GLY A 391 -14.87 8.86 -13.07
CA GLY A 391 -14.91 8.78 -14.55
C GLY A 391 -14.45 7.41 -15.07
N ALA A 392 -13.35 6.88 -14.53
CA ALA A 392 -12.89 5.53 -14.85
C ALA A 392 -13.92 4.45 -14.47
N SER A 393 -14.62 4.62 -13.34
CA SER A 393 -15.67 3.68 -12.91
C SER A 393 -16.85 3.66 -13.87
N VAL A 394 -17.30 4.84 -14.34
CA VAL A 394 -18.38 4.95 -15.33
C VAL A 394 -17.97 4.24 -16.62
N PHE A 395 -16.74 4.46 -17.10
CA PHE A 395 -16.21 3.79 -18.29
C PHE A 395 -16.21 2.26 -18.13
N VAL A 396 -15.73 1.74 -17.00
CA VAL A 396 -15.69 0.29 -16.73
C VAL A 396 -17.10 -0.32 -16.67
N ILE A 397 -18.04 0.36 -16.02
CA ILE A 397 -19.44 -0.09 -15.90
C ILE A 397 -20.14 -0.07 -17.26
N VAL A 398 -20.00 1.01 -18.03
CA VAL A 398 -20.60 1.14 -19.36
C VAL A 398 -20.04 0.08 -20.30
N ARG A 399 -18.71 -0.12 -20.30
CA ARG A 399 -18.07 -1.17 -21.11
C ARG A 399 -18.57 -2.57 -20.73
N HIS A 400 -18.74 -2.84 -19.45
CA HIS A 400 -19.28 -4.13 -18.99
C HIS A 400 -20.70 -4.36 -19.50
N LYS A 401 -21.59 -3.37 -19.34
CA LYS A 401 -22.97 -3.45 -19.82
C LYS A 401 -23.04 -3.60 -21.34
N TRP A 402 -22.19 -2.90 -22.08
CA TRP A 402 -22.12 -3.02 -23.54
C TRP A 402 -21.63 -4.40 -23.99
N GLN A 403 -20.67 -5.00 -23.26
CA GLN A 403 -20.21 -6.35 -23.53
C GLN A 403 -21.28 -7.41 -23.21
N GLU A 404 -22.04 -7.25 -22.12
CA GLU A 404 -23.19 -8.11 -21.80
C GLU A 404 -24.26 -8.02 -22.90
N GLN A 405 -24.63 -6.81 -23.33
CA GLN A 405 -25.61 -6.60 -24.41
C GLN A 405 -25.17 -7.20 -25.76
N ASN A 406 -23.87 -7.20 -26.07
CA ASN A 406 -23.36 -7.80 -27.30
C ASN A 406 -23.22 -9.33 -27.22
N GLN A 407 -23.17 -9.92 -26.02
CA GLN A 407 -23.17 -11.38 -25.82
C GLN A 407 -24.58 -11.97 -25.80
N ASP A 408 -25.58 -11.18 -25.39
CA ASP A 408 -27.00 -11.59 -25.37
C ASP A 408 -27.71 -11.39 -26.73
N LYS A 409 -27.02 -10.89 -27.76
CA LYS A 409 -27.54 -11.01 -29.12
C LYS A 409 -27.50 -12.48 -29.53
N PRO A 410 -28.62 -13.10 -29.93
CA PRO A 410 -28.57 -14.42 -30.56
C PRO A 410 -27.62 -14.34 -31.76
N PRO A 411 -26.92 -15.43 -32.13
CA PRO A 411 -26.22 -15.47 -33.40
C PRO A 411 -27.29 -15.30 -34.47
N ASP A 412 -27.45 -14.08 -34.97
CA ASP A 412 -28.31 -13.83 -36.11
C ASP A 412 -27.75 -14.66 -37.25
N GLN A 413 -28.52 -15.70 -37.54
CA GLN A 413 -28.74 -16.35 -38.82
C GLN A 413 -27.50 -16.42 -39.70
N MET A 414 -26.98 -17.64 -39.84
CA MET A 414 -26.34 -18.06 -41.08
C MET A 414 -27.02 -17.34 -42.25
N GLU A 415 -26.24 -16.49 -42.91
CA GLU A 415 -26.49 -16.06 -44.28
C GLU A 415 -26.97 -17.32 -45.03
N PRO A 416 -28.20 -17.36 -45.56
CA PRO A 416 -28.62 -18.53 -46.31
C PRO A 416 -27.67 -18.62 -47.50
N ALA A 417 -26.96 -19.75 -47.60
CA ALA A 417 -26.18 -20.15 -48.75
C ALA A 417 -27.10 -20.38 -49.96
N ASN A 418 -27.78 -19.32 -50.43
CA ASN A 418 -28.75 -19.32 -51.52
C ASN A 418 -28.33 -18.39 -52.68
N GLU A 419 -27.05 -18.06 -52.79
CA GLU A 419 -26.50 -17.41 -53.99
C GLU A 419 -25.40 -18.22 -54.70
N LEU A 420 -25.16 -19.48 -54.31
CA LEU A 420 -24.27 -20.40 -55.04
C LEU A 420 -24.98 -21.58 -55.71
N CYS A 421 -26.32 -21.62 -55.70
CA CYS A 421 -27.11 -22.67 -56.36
C CYS A 421 -27.96 -22.17 -57.55
N ASN A 422 -27.71 -20.96 -58.05
CA ASN A 422 -28.35 -20.43 -59.28
C ASN A 422 -27.36 -20.14 -60.42
N LEU A 423 -26.09 -20.55 -60.30
CA LEU A 423 -25.09 -20.45 -61.37
C LEU A 423 -24.50 -21.80 -61.81
N ALA A 424 -25.01 -22.92 -61.27
CA ALA A 424 -24.57 -24.27 -61.60
C ALA A 424 -25.61 -25.10 -62.39
N THR A 425 -26.75 -24.50 -62.76
CA THR A 425 -27.87 -25.17 -63.45
C THR A 425 -28.19 -24.59 -64.83
N GLU A 426 -27.26 -23.83 -65.44
CA GLU A 426 -27.51 -23.21 -66.75
C GLU A 426 -26.37 -23.41 -67.77
N ASN A 427 -25.55 -24.46 -67.61
CA ASN A 427 -24.58 -24.85 -68.65
C ASN A 427 -24.32 -26.36 -68.66
N LEU A 428 -25.35 -27.13 -69.00
CA LEU A 428 -25.20 -28.48 -69.55
C LEU A 428 -26.52 -28.91 -70.19
N ASP A 429 -26.81 -28.38 -71.37
CA ASP A 429 -27.34 -29.26 -72.42
C ASP A 429 -26.76 -28.85 -73.78
N CYS A 430 -26.29 -29.87 -74.49
CA CYS A 430 -25.62 -29.79 -75.77
C CYS A 430 -26.55 -30.44 -76.80
N THR A 431 -26.51 -29.96 -78.05
CA THR A 431 -27.10 -30.54 -79.28
C THR A 431 -28.59 -30.24 -79.59
N LYS A 432 -28.84 -29.43 -80.63
CA LYS A 432 -29.36 -29.86 -81.96
C LYS A 432 -29.72 -28.67 -82.87
N ALA A 433 -29.46 -28.89 -84.16
CA ALA A 433 -29.81 -28.13 -85.39
C ALA A 433 -28.90 -26.97 -85.78
#